data_AF-A0A926Z2U9-F1
#
_entry.id   AF-A0A926Z2U9-F1
#
_cell.length_a   1.000
_cell.length_b   1.000
_cell.length_c   1.000
_cell.angle_alpha   90.00
_cell.angle_beta   90.00
_cell.angle_gamma   90.00
#
_symmetry.space_group_name_H-M   'P 1'
#
loop_
_entity.id
_entity.type
_entity.pdbx_description
1 polymer ?
#
loop_
_entity_poly.entity_id
_entity_poly.type
_entity_poly.pdbx_seq_one_letter_code
_entity_poly.pdbx_strand_id
1 'polypeptide(L)' 'MTENRAYVQNLAQEYIKAGQPTAWFEQLYSQANHDSTAIPWADMKPNHNLIQWLDNQNIQGQGKYPALMQRQFWLLI' A
#
# COMPACT_ATOMS: atom_id res chain seq x y z
N MET A 1 -0.75 12.90 -3.77
CA MET A 1 -0.91 11.42 -3.87
C MET A 1 0.44 10.71 -3.89
N THR A 2 1.46 11.18 -4.61
CA THR A 2 2.85 10.65 -4.54
C THR A 2 3.53 10.90 -3.19
N GLU A 3 3.30 12.07 -2.61
CA GLU A 3 3.87 12.47 -1.31
C GLU A 3 3.56 11.47 -0.17
N ASN A 4 2.31 11.00 -0.06
CA ASN A 4 1.90 10.08 1.01
C ASN A 4 2.56 8.69 0.88
N ARG A 5 2.83 8.22 -0.35
CA ARG A 5 3.51 6.93 -0.55
C ARG A 5 4.99 7.01 -0.18
N ALA A 6 5.67 8.09 -0.58
CA ALA A 6 7.07 8.32 -0.23
C ALA A 6 7.25 8.47 1.29
N TYR A 7 6.34 9.20 1.95
CA TYR A 7 6.32 9.32 3.40
C TYR A 7 6.24 7.95 4.10
N VAL A 8 5.25 7.13 3.71
CA VAL A 8 5.04 5.82 4.32
C VAL A 8 6.22 4.86 4.08
N GLN A 9 6.84 4.93 2.90
CA GLN A 9 8.05 4.15 2.60
C GLN A 9 9.22 4.53 3.52
N ASN A 10 9.47 5.83 3.71
CA ASN A 10 10.53 6.30 4.60
C ASN A 10 10.25 5.88 6.05
N LEU A 11 9.01 6.05 6.51
CA LEU A 11 8.59 5.62 7.85
C LEU A 11 8.82 4.12 8.05
N ALA A 12 8.41 3.28 7.09
CA ALA A 12 8.65 1.84 7.17
C ALA A 12 10.14 1.51 7.25
N GLN A 13 10.98 2.16 6.42
CA GLN A 13 12.43 1.95 6.44
C GLN A 13 13.09 2.32 7.77
N GLU A 14 12.66 3.39 8.42
CA GLU A 14 13.16 3.80 9.73
C GLU A 14 12.90 2.72 10.79
N TYR A 15 11.67 2.21 10.84
CA TYR A 15 11.25 1.17 11.79
C TYR A 15 11.89 -0.20 11.51
N ILE A 16 12.08 -0.55 10.24
CA ILE A 16 12.84 -1.74 9.84
C ILE A 16 14.27 -1.65 10.36
N LYS A 17 14.95 -0.50 10.15
CA LYS A 17 16.32 -0.27 10.66
C LYS A 17 16.39 -0.30 12.19
N ALA A 18 15.32 0.10 12.87
CA ALA A 18 15.21 0.06 14.32
C ALA A 18 14.88 -1.34 14.88
N GLY A 19 14.73 -2.36 14.03
CA GLY A 19 14.39 -3.72 14.46
C GLY A 19 12.92 -3.90 14.87
N GLN A 20 12.05 -2.95 14.50
CA GLN A 20 10.62 -2.96 14.79
C GLN A 20 9.81 -2.88 13.48
N PRO A 21 9.94 -3.86 12.57
CA PRO A 21 9.49 -3.76 11.18
C PRO A 21 7.97 -3.58 11.00
N THR A 22 7.17 -3.82 12.03
CA THR A 22 5.71 -3.64 11.99
C THR A 22 5.25 -2.36 12.71
N ALA A 23 6.05 -1.76 13.59
CA ALA A 23 5.55 -0.68 14.46
C ALA A 23 5.26 0.65 13.71
N TRP A 24 5.69 0.77 12.45
CA TRP A 24 5.33 1.90 11.61
C TRP A 24 3.83 1.94 11.26
N PHE A 25 3.12 0.81 11.30
CA PHE A 25 1.69 0.75 11.01
C PHE A 25 0.89 1.52 12.06
N GLU A 26 1.16 1.27 13.34
CA GLU A 26 0.51 1.92 14.47
C GLU A 26 0.77 3.43 14.43
N GLN A 27 2.00 3.83 14.12
CA GLN A 27 2.37 5.23 13.95
C GLN A 27 1.59 5.88 12.79
N LEU A 28 1.52 5.22 11.63
CA LEU A 28 0.77 5.74 10.48
C LEU A 28 -0.73 5.90 10.78
N TYR A 29 -1.36 4.90 11.38
CA TYR A 29 -2.79 4.95 11.69
C TYR A 29 -3.13 5.96 12.79
N SER A 30 -2.26 6.13 13.78
CA SER A 30 -2.46 7.16 14.82
C SER A 30 -2.37 8.58 14.25
N GLN A 31 -1.46 8.84 13.31
CA GLN A 31 -1.32 10.12 12.64
C GLN A 31 -2.46 10.41 11.66
N ALA A 32 -2.99 9.38 11.00
CA ALA A 32 -4.08 9.56 10.05
C ALA A 32 -5.34 10.15 10.71
N ASN A 33 -5.56 9.96 12.01
CA ASN A 33 -6.66 10.58 12.76
C ASN A 33 -8.03 10.49 12.03
N HIS A 34 -8.38 9.29 11.55
CA HIS A 34 -9.58 8.98 10.74
C HIS A 34 -9.62 9.60 9.33
N ASP A 35 -8.59 10.34 8.92
CA ASP A 35 -8.41 10.77 7.53
C ASP A 35 -7.86 9.62 6.68
N SER A 36 -8.75 9.02 5.91
CA SER A 36 -8.40 7.92 4.99
C SER A 36 -7.48 8.39 3.86
N THR A 37 -7.40 9.70 3.56
CA THR A 37 -6.52 10.21 2.50
C THR A 37 -5.04 10.16 2.90
N ALA A 38 -4.74 10.15 4.21
CA ALA A 38 -3.39 9.95 4.73
C ALA A 38 -2.88 8.52 4.51
N ILE A 39 -3.79 7.56 4.30
CA ILE A 39 -3.45 6.15 4.06
C ILE A 39 -3.31 5.90 2.56
N PRO A 40 -2.09 5.67 2.05
CA PRO A 40 -1.84 5.67 0.61
C PRO A 40 -2.54 4.55 -0.17
N TRP A 41 -2.98 3.47 0.48
CA TRP A 41 -3.74 2.39 -0.15
C TRP A 41 -5.26 2.48 0.07
N ALA A 42 -5.74 3.52 0.76
CA ALA A 42 -7.17 3.74 0.97
C ALA A 42 -7.82 4.59 -0.13
N ASP A 43 -7.11 4.86 -1.23
CA ASP A 43 -7.59 5.65 -2.37
C ASP A 43 -8.52 4.88 -3.33
N MET A 44 -8.86 3.62 -2.99
CA MET A 44 -9.61 2.68 -3.83
C MET A 44 -9.01 2.48 -5.23
N LYS A 45 -7.71 2.79 -5.40
CA LYS A 45 -7.01 2.54 -6.66
C LYS A 45 -6.30 1.20 -6.60
N PRO A 46 -6.17 0.51 -7.74
CA PRO A 46 -5.37 -0.70 -7.80
C PRO A 46 -3.91 -0.40 -7.45
N ASN A 47 -3.25 -1.38 -6.84
CA ASN A 47 -1.83 -1.27 -6.52
C ASN A 47 -1.01 -1.14 -7.82
N HIS A 48 -0.22 -0.07 -7.95
CA HIS A 48 0.56 0.20 -9.15
C HIS A 48 1.56 -0.91 -9.50
N ASN A 49 2.16 -1.55 -8.50
CA ASN A 49 3.08 -2.67 -8.74
C ASN A 49 2.37 -3.86 -9.40
N LEU A 50 1.10 -4.10 -9.01
CA LEU A 50 0.29 -5.15 -9.61
C LEU A 50 -0.09 -4.79 -11.05
N ILE A 51 -0.48 -3.54 -11.31
CA ILE A 51 -0.78 -3.08 -12.68
C ILE A 51 0.45 -3.24 -13.58
N GLN A 52 1.61 -2.75 -13.13
CA GLN A 52 2.86 -2.88 -13.87
C GLN A 52 3.21 -4.36 -14.14
N TRP A 53 3.02 -5.24 -13.16
CA TRP A 53 3.24 -6.67 -13.36
C TRP A 53 2.28 -7.26 -14.40
N LEU A 54 0.98 -6.92 -14.35
CA LEU A 54 -0.02 -7.37 -15.33
C LEU A 54 0.32 -6.91 -16.74
N ASP A 55 0.73 -5.65 -16.89
CA ASP A 55 1.15 -5.08 -18.17
C ASP A 55 2.38 -5.82 -18.72
N ASN A 56 3.37 -6.09 -17.85
CA ASN A 56 4.57 -6.85 -18.22
C ASN A 56 4.26 -8.30 -18.62
N GLN A 57 3.23 -8.91 -18.04
CA GLN A 57 2.79 -10.27 -18.38
C GLN A 57 1.76 -10.31 -19.53
N ASN A 58 1.36 -9.15 -20.06
CA ASN A 58 0.30 -9.00 -21.06
C ASN A 58 -1.01 -9.71 -20.65
N ILE A 59 -1.32 -9.68 -19.35
CA ILE A 59 -2.52 -10.32 -18.80
C ILE A 59 -3.68 -9.32 -18.88
N GLN A 60 -4.63 -9.60 -19.78
CA GLN A 60 -5.85 -8.81 -19.89
C GLN A 60 -6.94 -9.40 -19.00
N GLY A 61 -7.37 -8.64 -17.99
CA GLY A 61 -8.44 -9.06 -17.09
C GLY A 61 -9.78 -9.12 -17.82
N GLN A 62 -10.37 -10.31 -17.93
CA GLN A 62 -11.78 -10.47 -18.33
C GLN A 62 -12.67 -10.16 -17.13
N GLY A 63 -12.88 -8.87 -16.87
CA GLY A 63 -13.49 -8.37 -15.64
C GLY A 63 -14.83 -9.01 -15.32
N LYS A 64 -14.99 -9.45 -14.06
CA LYS A 64 -16.33 -9.63 -13.45
C LYS A 64 -16.59 -8.78 -12.22
N TYR A 65 -15.58 -8.22 -11.56
CA TYR A 65 -15.77 -7.28 -10.45
C TYR A 65 -14.55 -6.35 -10.35
N PRO A 66 -14.69 -5.01 -10.39
CA PRO A 66 -13.55 -4.08 -10.27
C PRO A 66 -13.01 -3.96 -8.82
N ALA A 67 -13.47 -4.81 -7.90
CA ALA A 67 -13.13 -4.79 -6.50
C ALA A 67 -12.99 -6.24 -5.97
N LEU A 68 -11.89 -6.90 -6.28
CA LEU A 68 -11.49 -8.10 -5.56
C LEU A 68 -10.01 -8.01 -5.18
N MET A 69 -9.79 -8.31 -3.90
CA MET A 69 -8.52 -8.38 -3.17
C MET A 69 -7.98 -6.99 -2.80
N GLN A 70 -7.78 -6.67 -1.52
CA GLN A 70 -6.87 -7.42 -0.66
C GLN A 70 -7.39 -7.51 0.79
N ARG A 71 -7.91 -8.69 1.13
CA ARG A 71 -7.56 -9.31 2.41
C ARG A 71 -6.55 -10.38 2.03
N GLN A 72 -5.35 -10.31 2.60
CA GLN A 72 -4.16 -11.14 2.29
C GLN A 72 -3.27 -10.62 1.14
N PHE A 73 -2.49 -9.58 1.41
CA PHE A 73 -1.12 -9.54 0.88
C PHE A 73 -0.20 -8.95 1.95
N TRP A 74 0.28 -9.86 2.80
CA TRP A 74 1.35 -9.65 3.79
C TRP A 74 2.72 -9.72 3.09
N LEU A 75 3.74 -9.06 3.68
CA LEU A 75 5.19 -9.39 3.62
C LEU A 75 6.11 -8.91 2.47
N LEU A 76 5.79 -7.90 1.66
CA LEU A 76 6.80 -7.31 0.75
C LEU A 76 6.81 -5.78 0.69
N ILE A 77 6.81 -5.18 1.88
CA ILE A 77 7.34 -3.84 2.20
C ILE A 77 7.88 -3.92 3.63
#